data_AF-A0A1V8U6N7-F1
#
_entry.id   AF-A0A1V8U6N7-F1
#
_cell.length_a   1.000
_cell.length_b   1.000
_cell.length_c   1.000
_cell.angle_alpha   90.00
_cell.angle_beta   90.00
_cell.angle_gamma   90.00
#
_symmetry.space_group_name_H-M   'P 1'
#
loop_
_entity.id
_entity.type
_entity.pdbx_description
1 polymer ?
#
loop_
_entity_poly.entity_id
_entity_poly.type
_entity_poly.pdbx_seq_one_letter_code
_entity_poly.pdbx_strand_id
1 'polypeptide(L)'
;MQYDQDLSALTTGLNLNTAPAYKADAIRDRYRREPLYFNLSDHAWADKVVYELHLYSMSEDLDTGECPIIEAELYRNGFNALRIDAPAACNLTNDCTPAVRQTPVILSEFGSAQDATLFNDTLQGCLRNFTTAHNISWAVWSLAGSYRIRSGAQGVGNTWALGNYDWNGWNFEEGIEKWWKPWVAAMSGR
;
A
#
# COMPACT_ATOMS: atom_id res chain seq x y z
N MET A 1 -2.85 11.97 6.01
CA MET A 1 -3.08 12.13 4.56
C MET A 1 -3.55 10.78 4.06
N GLN A 2 -4.41 10.72 3.03
CA GLN A 2 -4.73 9.45 2.36
C GLN A 2 -3.71 9.26 1.24
N TYR A 3 -3.10 8.08 1.17
CA TYR A 3 -2.12 7.73 0.14
C TYR A 3 -2.67 6.59 -0.72
N ASP A 4 -3.85 6.76 -1.33
CA ASP A 4 -4.46 5.74 -2.22
C ASP A 4 -4.47 4.32 -1.62
N GLN A 5 -4.79 4.26 -0.33
CA GLN A 5 -4.60 3.08 0.52
C GLN A 5 -5.88 2.24 0.69
N ASP A 6 -6.93 2.54 -0.08
CA ASP A 6 -8.25 1.92 0.08
C ASP A 6 -8.94 1.68 -1.28
N LEU A 7 -9.09 0.40 -1.61
CA LEU A 7 -9.83 -0.13 -2.75
C LEU A 7 -11.06 -0.93 -2.29
N SER A 8 -11.40 -0.92 -1.00
CA SER A 8 -12.43 -1.78 -0.40
C SER A 8 -13.77 -1.67 -1.12
N ALA A 9 -14.18 -0.46 -1.50
CA ALA A 9 -15.42 -0.24 -2.25
C ALA A 9 -15.42 -0.97 -3.61
N LEU A 10 -14.28 -0.99 -4.31
CA LEU A 10 -14.11 -1.67 -5.60
C LEU A 10 -14.03 -3.18 -5.41
N THR A 11 -13.21 -3.65 -4.46
CA THR A 11 -12.97 -5.08 -4.29
C THR A 11 -14.15 -5.81 -3.67
N THR A 12 -14.99 -5.14 -2.88
CA THR A 12 -16.18 -5.73 -2.24
C THR A 12 -17.50 -5.38 -2.95
N GLY A 13 -17.44 -4.67 -4.08
CA GLY A 13 -18.62 -4.39 -4.92
C GLY A 13 -19.65 -3.45 -4.27
N LEU A 14 -19.19 -2.47 -3.49
CA LEU A 14 -20.07 -1.51 -2.83
C LEU A 14 -20.53 -0.42 -3.80
N ASN A 15 -21.68 0.20 -3.47
CA ASN A 15 -22.15 1.38 -4.18
C ASN A 15 -21.19 2.54 -3.91
N LEU A 16 -20.47 2.98 -4.94
CA LEU A 16 -19.46 4.04 -4.88
C LEU A 16 -20.02 5.39 -4.40
N ASN A 17 -21.33 5.63 -4.55
CA ASN A 17 -21.94 6.84 -4.01
C ASN A 17 -21.98 6.84 -2.47
N THR A 18 -22.11 5.67 -1.85
CA THR A 18 -22.40 5.52 -0.40
C THR A 18 -21.34 4.75 0.37
N ALA A 19 -20.37 4.13 -0.32
CA ALA A 19 -19.29 3.41 0.32
C ALA A 19 -18.55 4.32 1.31
N PRO A 20 -18.16 3.80 2.50
CA PRO A 20 -17.27 4.52 3.39
C PRO A 20 -15.99 4.92 2.63
N ALA A 21 -15.58 6.17 2.79
CA ALA A 21 -14.35 6.68 2.21
C ALA A 21 -13.81 7.77 3.14
N TYR A 22 -12.59 7.57 3.64
CA TYR A 22 -11.97 8.51 4.55
C TYR A 22 -11.46 9.75 3.83
N LYS A 23 -11.82 10.94 4.34
CA LYS A 23 -11.48 12.25 3.74
C LYS A 23 -11.84 12.41 2.26
N ALA A 24 -12.73 11.57 1.72
CA ALA A 24 -13.35 11.81 0.43
C ALA A 24 -14.37 12.94 0.52
N ASP A 25 -14.49 13.71 -0.55
CA ASP A 25 -15.53 14.73 -0.66
C ASP A 25 -16.92 14.10 -0.54
N ALA A 26 -17.74 14.63 0.37
CA ALA A 26 -19.08 14.11 0.57
C ALA A 26 -19.93 14.33 -0.70
N ILE A 27 -20.38 13.23 -1.32
CA ILE A 27 -21.41 13.26 -2.36
C ILE A 27 -22.75 13.60 -1.70
N ARG A 28 -23.10 14.90 -1.69
CA ARG A 28 -24.22 15.46 -0.91
C ARG A 28 -25.57 14.77 -1.15
N ASP A 29 -25.81 14.28 -2.36
CA ASP A 29 -27.04 13.64 -2.80
C ASP A 29 -26.91 12.12 -2.96
N ARG A 30 -25.87 11.49 -2.38
CA ARG A 30 -25.54 10.06 -2.55
C ARG A 30 -26.69 9.07 -2.41
N TYR A 31 -27.62 9.31 -1.49
CA TYR A 31 -28.75 8.42 -1.23
C TYR A 31 -29.91 8.58 -2.23
N ARG A 32 -29.90 9.64 -3.05
CA ARG A 32 -30.91 9.92 -4.08
C ARG A 32 -30.43 9.56 -5.49
N ARG A 33 -29.15 9.23 -5.65
CA ARG A 33 -28.58 8.82 -6.93
C ARG A 33 -28.83 7.34 -7.16
N GLU A 34 -28.94 6.97 -8.43
CA GLU A 34 -28.85 5.56 -8.82
C GLU A 34 -27.53 4.97 -8.30
N PRO A 35 -27.55 3.76 -7.71
CA PRO A 35 -26.35 3.09 -7.26
C PRO A 35 -25.32 2.97 -8.38
N LEU A 36 -24.06 3.30 -8.06
CA LEU A 36 -22.95 3.21 -8.98
C LEU A 36 -22.01 2.13 -8.50
N TYR A 37 -21.76 1.13 -9.34
CA TYR A 37 -20.82 0.05 -9.08
C TYR A 37 -19.72 0.07 -10.12
N PHE A 38 -18.51 -0.31 -9.71
CA PHE A 38 -17.45 -0.62 -10.65
C PHE A 38 -17.40 -2.14 -10.84
N ASN A 39 -17.64 -2.61 -12.06
CA ASN A 39 -17.56 -4.02 -12.39
C ASN A 39 -16.60 -4.21 -13.56
N LEU A 40 -15.53 -4.96 -13.31
CA LEU A 40 -14.53 -5.28 -14.32
C LEU A 40 -15.13 -5.96 -15.56
N SER A 41 -16.19 -6.76 -15.38
CA SER A 41 -16.87 -7.46 -16.49
C SER A 41 -17.53 -6.53 -17.51
N ASP A 42 -17.76 -5.26 -17.17
CA ASP A 42 -18.36 -4.27 -18.07
C ASP A 42 -17.34 -3.65 -19.04
N HIS A 43 -16.06 -4.03 -18.93
CA HIS A 43 -14.97 -3.46 -19.69
C HIS A 43 -14.28 -4.48 -20.61
N ALA A 44 -13.90 -4.07 -21.82
CA ALA A 44 -13.16 -4.93 -22.76
C ALA A 44 -11.77 -5.37 -22.25
N TRP A 45 -11.23 -4.67 -21.25
CA TRP A 45 -9.97 -4.97 -20.58
C TRP A 45 -10.16 -5.70 -19.24
N ALA A 46 -11.33 -6.29 -18.99
CA ALA A 46 -11.70 -6.96 -17.73
C ALA A 46 -10.59 -7.85 -17.13
N ASP A 47 -9.81 -8.53 -17.99
CA ASP A 47 -8.76 -9.49 -17.58
C ASP A 47 -7.33 -8.91 -17.67
N LYS A 48 -7.21 -7.60 -17.84
CA LYS A 48 -5.94 -6.86 -17.98
C LYS A 48 -5.89 -5.71 -16.98
N VAL A 49 -6.02 -6.05 -15.71
CA VAL A 49 -6.06 -5.09 -14.60
C VAL A 49 -5.09 -5.47 -13.51
N VAL A 50 -4.44 -4.46 -12.96
CA VAL A 50 -3.70 -4.49 -11.70
C VAL A 50 -4.25 -3.35 -10.85
N TYR A 51 -4.47 -3.63 -9.58
CA TYR A 51 -4.72 -2.59 -8.60
C TYR A 51 -3.44 -2.22 -7.86
N GLU A 52 -3.38 -0.98 -7.43
CA GLU A 52 -2.23 -0.41 -6.76
C GLU A 52 -2.67 0.21 -5.43
N LEU A 53 -1.87 0.01 -4.40
CA LEU A 53 -2.08 0.55 -3.06
C LEU A 53 -0.79 1.21 -2.59
N HIS A 54 -0.91 2.33 -1.87
CA HIS A 54 0.21 2.94 -1.16
C HIS A 54 -0.03 2.96 0.35
N LEU A 55 1.05 2.90 1.15
CA LEU A 55 0.94 2.98 2.60
C LEU A 55 2.15 3.63 3.25
N TYR A 56 1.88 4.53 4.19
CA TYR A 56 2.90 5.25 4.95
C TYR A 56 2.52 5.34 6.43
N SER A 57 3.52 5.52 7.31
CA SER A 57 3.30 5.67 8.75
C SER A 57 2.47 6.91 9.14
N MET A 58 2.26 7.84 8.21
CA MET A 58 1.45 9.05 8.38
C MET A 58 0.03 8.89 7.79
N SER A 59 -0.33 7.68 7.35
CA SER A 59 -1.71 7.34 7.01
C SER A 59 -2.59 7.53 8.24
N GLU A 60 -3.74 8.18 8.06
CA GLU A 60 -4.62 8.55 9.19
C GLU A 60 -5.81 7.59 9.39
N ASP A 61 -5.98 6.64 8.47
CA ASP A 61 -7.15 5.75 8.39
C ASP A 61 -6.77 4.27 8.37
N LEU A 62 -5.48 3.99 8.53
CA LEU A 62 -4.94 2.65 8.66
C LEU A 62 -4.05 2.62 9.88
N ASP A 63 -4.15 1.56 10.66
CA ASP A 63 -3.22 1.25 11.73
C ASP A 63 -1.82 1.07 11.16
N THR A 64 -0.85 1.51 11.94
CA THR A 64 0.57 1.37 11.61
C THR A 64 1.37 0.92 12.84
N GLY A 65 0.68 0.39 13.86
CA GLY A 65 1.21 0.10 15.19
C GLY A 65 1.33 -1.39 15.52
N GLU A 66 0.41 -2.23 15.04
CA GLU A 66 0.40 -3.67 15.36
C GLU A 66 0.19 -4.53 14.10
N CYS A 67 1.15 -5.43 13.81
CA CYS A 67 1.08 -6.26 12.59
C CYS A 67 -0.24 -7.00 12.38
N PRO A 68 -0.87 -7.63 13.40
CA PRO A 68 -2.15 -8.31 13.18
C PRO A 68 -3.24 -7.37 12.64
N ILE A 69 -3.33 -6.15 13.16
CA ILE A 69 -4.32 -5.16 12.72
C ILE A 69 -3.94 -4.60 11.35
N ILE A 70 -2.67 -4.23 11.16
CA ILE A 70 -2.14 -3.78 9.86
C ILE A 70 -2.47 -4.81 8.76
N GLU A 71 -2.23 -6.09 9.00
CA GLU A 71 -2.49 -7.15 8.01
C GLU A 71 -4.00 -7.32 7.73
N ALA A 72 -4.86 -7.26 8.76
CA ALA A 72 -6.31 -7.30 8.58
C ALA A 72 -6.82 -6.12 7.75
N GLU A 73 -6.30 -4.92 7.99
CA GLU A 73 -6.69 -3.75 7.23
C GLU A 73 -6.10 -3.72 5.81
N LEU A 74 -4.87 -4.19 5.61
CA LEU A 74 -4.29 -4.44 4.27
C LEU A 74 -5.17 -5.40 3.47
N TYR A 75 -5.63 -6.49 4.11
CA TYR A 75 -6.59 -7.41 3.51
C TYR A 75 -7.88 -6.67 3.12
N ARG A 76 -8.55 -6.00 4.08
CA ARG A 76 -9.79 -5.24 3.84
C ARG A 76 -9.65 -4.24 2.69
N ASN A 77 -8.56 -3.50 2.65
CA ASN A 77 -8.38 -2.35 1.77
C ASN A 77 -7.94 -2.70 0.35
N GLY A 78 -7.77 -3.99 0.03
CA GLY A 78 -7.70 -4.42 -1.35
C GLY A 78 -6.95 -5.73 -1.55
N PHE A 79 -6.10 -6.14 -0.61
CA PHE A 79 -5.40 -7.42 -0.71
C PHE A 79 -6.34 -8.63 -0.55
N ASN A 80 -7.59 -8.44 -0.12
CA ASN A 80 -8.67 -9.43 -0.23
C ASN A 80 -8.97 -9.86 -1.68
N ALA A 81 -8.60 -9.04 -2.67
CA ALA A 81 -8.67 -9.40 -4.09
C ALA A 81 -7.57 -10.37 -4.52
N LEU A 82 -6.55 -10.58 -3.68
CA LEU A 82 -5.61 -11.68 -3.83
C LEU A 82 -6.24 -12.97 -3.33
N ARG A 83 -5.72 -14.11 -3.80
CA ARG A 83 -6.20 -15.44 -3.43
C ARG A 83 -5.61 -15.89 -2.09
N ILE A 84 -5.78 -15.05 -1.07
CA ILE A 84 -5.22 -15.22 0.27
C ILE A 84 -6.36 -15.34 1.29
N ASP A 85 -6.09 -16.09 2.36
CA ASP A 85 -7.04 -16.23 3.46
C ASP A 85 -7.10 -14.93 4.29
N ALA A 86 -8.26 -14.66 4.88
CA ALA A 86 -8.43 -13.53 5.79
C ALA A 86 -7.53 -13.69 7.03
N PRO A 87 -6.75 -12.65 7.41
CA PRO A 87 -5.95 -12.67 8.64
C PRO A 87 -6.79 -12.94 9.89
N ALA A 88 -6.22 -13.57 10.92
CA ALA A 88 -6.95 -13.92 12.14
C ALA A 88 -7.55 -12.70 12.88
N ALA A 89 -6.88 -11.55 12.80
CA ALA A 89 -7.32 -10.30 13.41
C ALA A 89 -8.57 -9.70 12.74
N CYS A 90 -9.00 -10.22 11.58
CA CYS A 90 -10.30 -9.86 10.99
C CYS A 90 -11.49 -10.15 11.91
N ASN A 91 -11.36 -11.08 12.86
CA ASN A 91 -12.36 -11.31 13.91
C ASN A 91 -12.47 -10.15 14.91
N LEU A 92 -11.42 -9.32 15.01
CA LEU A 92 -11.40 -8.12 15.85
C LEU A 92 -11.96 -6.92 15.09
N THR A 93 -11.53 -6.71 13.85
CA THR A 93 -11.95 -5.57 13.02
C THR A 93 -13.37 -5.71 12.48
N ASN A 94 -13.84 -6.94 12.27
CA ASN A 94 -15.21 -7.28 11.82
C ASN A 94 -15.61 -6.67 10.47
N ASP A 95 -14.64 -6.44 9.58
CA ASP A 95 -14.82 -5.72 8.32
C ASP A 95 -14.02 -6.31 7.13
N CYS A 96 -13.39 -7.47 7.31
CA CYS A 96 -12.66 -8.19 6.26
C CYS A 96 -13.59 -8.93 5.30
N THR A 97 -14.33 -8.18 4.49
CA THR A 97 -15.21 -8.76 3.47
C THR A 97 -14.39 -9.38 2.33
N PRO A 98 -14.68 -10.62 1.89
CA PRO A 98 -14.01 -11.21 0.72
C PRO A 98 -14.27 -10.40 -0.56
N ALA A 99 -13.29 -10.38 -1.46
CA ALA A 99 -13.46 -9.67 -2.72
C ALA A 99 -14.47 -10.37 -3.65
N VAL A 100 -15.27 -9.58 -4.37
CA VAL A 100 -16.23 -10.07 -5.39
C VAL A 100 -15.52 -10.68 -6.60
N ARG A 101 -14.26 -10.29 -6.82
CA ARG A 101 -13.43 -10.78 -7.92
C ARG A 101 -11.96 -10.77 -7.55
N GLN A 102 -11.30 -11.88 -7.87
CA GLN A 102 -9.85 -12.02 -7.74
C GLN A 102 -9.15 -11.18 -8.81
N THR A 103 -8.23 -10.31 -8.39
CA THR A 103 -7.51 -9.37 -9.26
C THR A 103 -6.11 -9.14 -8.70
N PRO A 104 -5.04 -9.10 -9.53
CA PRO A 104 -3.71 -8.76 -9.04
C PRO A 104 -3.67 -7.40 -8.35
N VAL A 105 -2.99 -7.33 -7.20
CA VAL A 105 -2.78 -6.11 -6.41
C VAL A 105 -1.30 -5.98 -6.07
N ILE A 106 -0.77 -4.76 -6.20
CA ILE A 106 0.62 -4.44 -5.85
C ILE A 106 0.66 -3.34 -4.79
N LEU A 107 1.67 -3.41 -3.91
CA LEU A 107 2.03 -2.29 -3.03
C LEU A 107 3.03 -1.40 -3.77
N SER A 108 2.54 -0.57 -4.68
CA SER A 108 3.39 0.22 -5.60
C SER A 108 4.16 1.35 -4.94
N GLU A 109 3.80 1.73 -3.72
CA GLU A 109 4.51 2.79 -3.01
C GLU A 109 4.37 2.63 -1.49
N PHE A 110 5.50 2.64 -0.81
CA PHE A 110 5.61 2.73 0.64
C PHE A 110 7.02 3.20 0.96
N GLY A 111 7.28 3.63 2.19
CA GLY A 111 8.65 3.92 2.57
C GLY A 111 8.80 4.43 3.99
N SER A 112 10.06 4.63 4.35
CA SER A 112 10.49 5.23 5.61
C SER A 112 11.81 5.98 5.36
N ALA A 113 12.25 6.73 6.37
CA ALA A 113 13.60 7.30 6.36
C ALA A 113 14.65 6.20 6.15
N GLN A 114 15.67 6.51 5.33
CA GLN A 114 16.82 5.64 5.12
C GLN A 114 17.90 5.97 6.14
N ASP A 115 17.71 5.45 7.35
CA ASP A 115 18.65 5.54 8.47
C ASP A 115 18.42 4.36 9.44
N ALA A 116 19.10 4.37 10.60
CA ALA A 116 19.04 3.29 11.57
C ALA A 116 17.63 3.01 12.14
N THR A 117 16.67 3.95 12.05
CA THR A 117 15.30 3.70 12.53
C THR A 117 14.56 2.66 11.68
N LEU A 118 14.96 2.48 10.42
CA LEU A 118 14.39 1.47 9.51
C LEU A 118 14.37 0.07 10.13
N PHE A 119 15.40 -0.29 10.90
CA PHE A 119 15.52 -1.63 11.48
C PHE A 119 14.50 -1.95 12.56
N ASN A 120 13.92 -0.92 13.19
CA ASN A 120 12.95 -1.05 14.27
C ASN A 120 11.59 -0.44 13.89
N ASP A 121 11.37 -0.11 12.61
CA ASP A 121 10.09 0.43 12.14
C ASP A 121 9.05 -0.69 12.05
N THR A 122 8.01 -0.59 12.88
CA THR A 122 6.96 -1.60 12.97
C THR A 122 6.24 -1.78 11.64
N LEU A 123 5.80 -0.69 11.00
CA LEU A 123 5.06 -0.76 9.75
C LEU A 123 5.90 -1.42 8.64
N GLN A 124 7.16 -1.01 8.49
CA GLN A 124 8.07 -1.60 7.50
C GLN A 124 8.29 -3.09 7.76
N GLY A 125 8.44 -3.48 9.03
CA GLY A 125 8.54 -4.88 9.44
C GLY A 125 7.30 -5.71 9.08
N CYS A 126 6.11 -5.18 9.37
CA CYS A 126 4.84 -5.84 9.05
C CYS A 126 4.64 -5.96 7.53
N LEU A 127 4.88 -4.88 6.78
CA LEU A 127 4.81 -4.89 5.31
C LEU A 127 5.76 -5.92 4.71
N ARG A 128 7.00 -6.00 5.21
CA ARG A 128 7.97 -7.01 4.77
C ARG A 128 7.49 -8.43 5.01
N ASN A 129 6.95 -8.71 6.19
CA ASN A 129 6.44 -10.04 6.52
C ASN A 129 5.22 -10.40 5.66
N PHE A 130 4.24 -9.52 5.58
CA PHE A 130 2.99 -9.72 4.83
C PHE A 130 3.27 -9.95 3.34
N THR A 131 4.05 -9.07 2.72
CA THR A 131 4.37 -9.18 1.29
C THR A 131 5.17 -10.45 0.98
N THR A 132 6.11 -10.85 1.84
CA THR A 132 6.89 -12.08 1.68
C THR A 132 6.02 -13.33 1.87
N ALA A 133 5.12 -13.32 2.86
CA ALA A 133 4.23 -14.45 3.14
C ALA A 133 3.27 -14.73 1.97
N HIS A 134 2.76 -13.66 1.35
CA HIS A 134 1.72 -13.73 0.31
C HIS A 134 2.22 -13.50 -1.12
N ASN A 135 3.54 -13.37 -1.32
CA ASN A 135 4.17 -13.09 -2.61
C ASN A 135 3.59 -11.85 -3.31
N ILE A 136 3.41 -10.77 -2.55
CA ILE A 136 2.85 -9.51 -3.04
C ILE A 136 3.98 -8.67 -3.63
N SER A 137 3.87 -8.29 -4.89
CA SER A 137 4.84 -7.37 -5.51
C SER A 137 4.75 -5.99 -4.87
N TRP A 138 5.91 -5.36 -4.68
CA TRP A 138 6.01 -4.06 -4.04
C TRP A 138 7.09 -3.19 -4.67
N ALA A 139 6.97 -1.87 -4.51
CA ALA A 139 7.99 -0.91 -4.87
C ALA A 139 8.12 0.17 -3.77
N VAL A 140 9.35 0.42 -3.34
CA VAL A 140 9.65 1.41 -2.29
C VAL A 140 9.79 2.80 -2.91
N TRP A 141 9.22 3.80 -2.26
CA TRP A 141 9.53 5.21 -2.47
C TRP A 141 10.80 5.59 -1.73
N SER A 142 11.90 5.93 -2.40
CA SER A 142 12.08 5.94 -3.85
C SER A 142 13.52 5.59 -4.21
N LEU A 143 13.78 5.23 -5.48
CA LEU A 143 15.15 5.08 -5.95
C LEU A 143 15.91 6.43 -6.05
N ALA A 144 15.17 7.53 -6.23
CA ALA A 144 15.71 8.85 -6.58
C ALA A 144 16.29 9.60 -5.36
N GLY A 145 17.60 9.80 -5.30
CA GLY A 145 18.28 10.37 -4.14
C GLY A 145 18.13 11.88 -3.92
N SER A 146 17.75 12.63 -4.95
CA SER A 146 17.48 14.06 -4.83
C SER A 146 16.37 14.52 -5.78
N TYR A 147 15.62 15.53 -5.35
CA TYR A 147 14.60 16.20 -6.14
C TYR A 147 15.23 17.35 -6.91
N ARG A 148 14.93 17.42 -8.21
CA ARG A 148 15.29 18.61 -9.02
C ARG A 148 14.67 19.88 -8.40
N ILE A 149 13.40 19.81 -8.03
CA ILE A 149 12.66 20.88 -7.34
C ILE A 149 11.73 20.22 -6.31
N ARG A 150 11.74 20.70 -5.07
CA ARG A 150 10.76 20.31 -4.05
C ARG A 150 10.53 21.46 -3.07
N SER A 151 9.26 21.72 -2.73
CA SER A 151 8.87 22.74 -1.74
C SER A 151 9.51 24.12 -1.96
N GLY A 152 9.65 24.55 -3.23
CA GLY A 152 10.23 25.84 -3.59
C GLY A 152 11.77 25.90 -3.63
N ALA A 153 12.47 24.80 -3.33
CA ALA A 153 13.93 24.71 -3.41
C ALA A 153 14.38 23.79 -4.56
N GLN A 154 15.58 24.06 -5.10
CA GLN A 154 16.24 23.21 -6.09
C GLN A 154 17.24 22.27 -5.44
N GLY A 155 17.42 21.07 -6.00
CA GLY A 155 18.41 20.11 -5.54
C GLY A 155 18.19 19.73 -4.07
N VAL A 156 16.98 19.31 -3.73
CA VAL A 156 16.63 18.93 -2.34
C VAL A 156 16.93 17.45 -2.16
N GLY A 157 17.72 17.08 -1.16
CA GLY A 157 17.99 15.67 -0.84
C GLY A 157 16.74 14.92 -0.40
N ASN A 158 16.62 13.67 -0.83
CA ASN A 158 15.53 12.79 -0.42
C ASN A 158 16.02 11.82 0.66
N THR A 159 15.79 12.14 1.93
CA THR A 159 16.20 11.27 3.05
C THR A 159 15.46 9.92 3.09
N TRP A 160 14.37 9.78 2.32
CA TRP A 160 13.60 8.54 2.21
C TRP A 160 14.00 7.72 0.98
N ALA A 161 14.88 8.24 0.13
CA ALA A 161 15.34 7.51 -1.04
C ALA A 161 16.44 6.52 -0.74
N LEU A 162 16.44 5.42 -1.49
CA LEU A 162 17.53 4.46 -1.51
C LEU A 162 18.83 5.10 -2.00
N GLY A 163 18.79 5.84 -3.11
CA GLY A 163 19.97 6.52 -3.68
C GLY A 163 20.39 7.74 -2.85
N ASN A 164 21.69 8.02 -2.78
CA ASN A 164 22.19 9.23 -2.13
C ASN A 164 21.98 10.49 -3.01
N TYR A 165 22.22 11.68 -2.43
CA TYR A 165 22.01 12.97 -3.08
C TYR A 165 22.63 13.08 -4.49
N ASP A 166 23.85 12.56 -4.63
CA ASP A 166 24.69 12.65 -5.84
C ASP A 166 24.42 11.51 -6.85
N TRP A 167 23.50 10.60 -6.55
CA TRP A 167 23.15 9.46 -7.41
C TRP A 167 24.34 8.53 -7.73
N ASN A 168 25.33 8.47 -6.83
CA ASN A 168 26.56 7.69 -7.01
C ASN A 168 26.72 6.58 -5.95
N GLY A 169 25.71 6.40 -5.10
CA GLY A 169 25.71 5.40 -4.04
C GLY A 169 24.36 5.34 -3.33
N TRP A 170 24.36 4.69 -2.17
CA TRP A 170 23.16 4.53 -1.35
C TRP A 170 23.11 5.57 -0.23
N ASN A 171 21.91 6.06 0.07
CA ASN A 171 21.65 6.99 1.16
C ASN A 171 21.90 6.33 2.53
N PHE A 172 21.66 5.01 2.61
CA PHE A 172 21.93 4.19 3.78
C PHE A 172 22.47 2.81 3.38
N GLU A 173 23.79 2.73 3.21
CA GLU A 173 24.47 1.49 2.77
C GLU A 173 24.16 0.28 3.66
N GLU A 174 24.17 0.48 4.98
CA GLU A 174 23.86 -0.59 5.92
C GLU A 174 22.42 -1.10 5.75
N GLY A 175 21.46 -0.21 5.51
CA GLY A 175 20.08 -0.58 5.22
C GLY A 175 19.93 -1.40 3.94
N ILE A 176 20.71 -1.09 2.90
CA ILE A 176 20.71 -1.88 1.67
C ILE A 176 21.15 -3.32 1.93
N GLU A 177 22.24 -3.52 2.67
CA GLU A 177 22.77 -4.85 2.96
C GLU A 177 21.90 -5.64 3.96
N LYS A 178 21.39 -4.98 5.01
CA LYS A 178 20.72 -5.67 6.11
C LYS A 178 19.19 -5.73 5.97
N TRP A 179 18.59 -4.82 5.21
CA TRP A 179 17.13 -4.73 5.08
C TRP A 179 16.65 -5.07 3.66
N TRP A 180 17.06 -4.27 2.67
CA TRP A 180 16.49 -4.32 1.33
C TRP A 180 16.93 -5.56 0.53
N LYS A 181 18.23 -5.85 0.45
CA LYS A 181 18.73 -7.05 -0.25
C LYS A 181 18.12 -8.35 0.29
N PRO A 182 18.07 -8.59 1.62
CA PRO A 182 17.40 -9.76 2.17
C PRO A 182 15.91 -9.84 1.83
N TRP A 183 15.19 -8.72 1.83
CA TRP A 183 13.77 -8.70 1.45
C TRP A 183 13.59 -9.07 -0.03
N VAL A 184 14.35 -8.46 -0.95
CA VAL A 184 14.31 -8.78 -2.39
C VAL A 184 14.65 -10.25 -2.65
N ALA A 185 15.68 -10.78 -1.96
CA ALA A 185 16.05 -12.19 -2.08
C ALA A 185 14.92 -13.13 -1.62
N ALA A 186 14.22 -12.77 -0.53
CA ALA A 186 13.08 -13.54 -0.04
C ALA A 186 11.89 -13.54 -1.01
N MET A 187 11.71 -12.47 -1.80
CA MET A 187 10.68 -12.41 -2.85
C MET A 187 11.03 -13.24 -4.09
N SER A 188 12.32 -13.46 -4.39
CA SER A 188 12.78 -14.09 -5.63
C SER A 188 13.01 -15.61 -5.54
N GLY A 189 12.93 -16.19 -4.33
CA GLY A 189 13.35 -17.56 -4.02
C GLY A 189 12.24 -18.61 -4.00
N ARG A 190 11.08 -18.38 -4.65
CA ARG A 190 9.94 -19.30 -4.64
C ARG A 190 9.34 -19.49 -6.02
#